data_AF-A0A1F5K2J0-F1
#
_entry.id   AF-A0A1F5K2J0-F1
#
_cell.length_a   1.000
_cell.length_b   1.000
_cell.length_c   1.000
_cell.angle_alpha   90.00
_cell.angle_beta   90.00
_cell.angle_gamma   90.00
#
_symmetry.space_group_name_H-M   'P 1'
#
loop_
_entity.id
_entity.type
_entity.pdbx_description
1 polymer ?
#
loop_
_entity_poly.entity_id
_entity_poly.type
_entity_poly.pdbx_seq_one_letter_code
_entity_poly.pdbx_strand_id
1 'polypeptide(L)'
;MDNLQIPPEVRNFLEGILTDAGMTTLDDEMREEMIKELYARLDNYITSAIVSKLPSEYSEEFIRLNEEKKSQQEIQQFLQDKLPNAQEIFALAFSEFRDLYLGNVTVARNAPSKAAPVTTAPEPQVPAQAPNAADPVQQAPAVPDPNKTG
;
A
#
# COMPACT_ATOMS: atom_id res chain seq x y z
N MET A 1 -22.73 5.64 13.33
CA MET A 1 -22.52 5.16 11.95
C MET A 1 -22.77 6.35 11.05
N ASP A 2 -21.71 7.11 10.80
CA ASP A 2 -21.73 8.22 9.86
C ASP A 2 -22.10 7.65 8.49
N ASN A 3 -23.30 7.97 8.02
CA ASN A 3 -23.79 7.55 6.71
C ASN A 3 -23.01 8.34 5.66
N LEU A 4 -21.83 7.85 5.31
CA LEU A 4 -20.92 8.48 4.35
C LEU A 4 -21.57 8.41 2.96
N GLN A 5 -22.35 9.43 2.63
CA GLN A 5 -23.07 9.50 1.38
C GLN A 5 -22.12 9.98 0.28
N ILE A 6 -21.47 9.01 -0.39
CA ILE A 6 -20.61 9.27 -1.53
C ILE A 6 -21.48 9.63 -2.74
N PRO A 7 -21.28 10.82 -3.36
CA PRO A 7 -22.00 11.17 -4.58
C PRO A 7 -21.75 10.13 -5.70
N PRO A 8 -22.76 9.80 -6.52
CA PRO A 8 -22.64 8.75 -7.53
C PRO A 8 -21.54 9.04 -8.56
N GLU A 9 -21.34 10.30 -8.93
CA GLU A 9 -20.27 10.70 -9.85
C GLU A 9 -18.88 10.48 -9.25
N VAL A 10 -18.72 10.81 -7.97
CA VAL A 10 -17.47 10.57 -7.23
C VAL A 10 -17.23 9.08 -7.08
N ARG A 11 -18.27 8.29 -6.80
CA ARG A 11 -18.16 6.83 -6.72
C ARG A 11 -17.62 6.22 -8.03
N ASN A 12 -18.22 6.59 -9.16
CA ASN A 12 -17.78 6.13 -10.48
C ASN A 12 -16.31 6.51 -10.76
N PHE A 13 -15.90 7.72 -10.38
CA PHE A 13 -14.51 8.15 -10.50
C PHE A 13 -13.55 7.26 -9.67
N LEU A 14 -13.91 6.98 -8.40
CA LEU A 14 -13.09 6.12 -7.52
C LEU A 14 -13.03 4.67 -8.01
N GLU A 15 -14.14 4.15 -8.53
CA GLU A 15 -14.16 2.82 -9.18
C GLU A 15 -13.29 2.77 -10.43
N GLY A 16 -13.25 3.87 -11.20
CA GLY A 16 -12.31 4.04 -12.31
C GLY A 16 -10.86 3.95 -11.86
N ILE A 17 -10.50 4.62 -10.76
CA ILE A 17 -9.15 4.54 -10.18
C ILE A 17 -8.78 3.09 -9.81
N LEU A 18 -9.67 2.35 -9.14
CA LEU A 18 -9.42 0.95 -8.78
C LEU A 18 -9.25 0.06 -10.02
N THR A 19 -10.03 0.33 -11.07
CA THR A 19 -9.94 -0.38 -12.34
C THR A 19 -8.61 -0.10 -13.04
N ASP A 20 -8.20 1.16 -13.14
CA ASP A 20 -6.91 1.56 -13.71
C ASP A 20 -5.72 1.05 -12.89
N ALA A 21 -5.88 0.95 -11.57
CA ALA A 21 -4.92 0.30 -10.68
C ALA A 21 -4.84 -1.23 -10.91
N GLY A 22 -5.69 -1.80 -11.77
CA GLY A 22 -5.76 -3.24 -12.05
C GLY A 22 -6.29 -4.04 -10.87
N MET A 23 -7.15 -3.45 -10.04
CA MET A 23 -7.79 -4.08 -8.89
C MET A 23 -9.23 -4.50 -9.25
N THR A 24 -9.37 -5.26 -10.34
CA THR A 24 -10.69 -5.60 -10.90
C THR A 24 -11.33 -6.83 -10.26
N THR A 25 -10.55 -7.67 -9.57
CA THR A 25 -10.98 -8.94 -8.98
C THR A 25 -11.27 -8.85 -7.47
N LEU A 26 -11.45 -7.64 -6.93
CA LEU A 26 -11.82 -7.45 -5.53
C LEU A 26 -13.28 -7.87 -5.31
N ASP A 27 -13.53 -8.65 -4.27
CA ASP A 27 -14.87 -8.92 -3.76
C ASP A 27 -15.56 -7.63 -3.32
N ASP A 28 -16.90 -7.62 -3.35
CA ASP A 28 -17.71 -6.41 -3.17
C ASP A 28 -17.45 -5.69 -1.84
N GLU A 29 -17.23 -6.44 -0.76
CA GLU A 29 -16.94 -5.87 0.58
C GLU A 29 -15.59 -5.14 0.58
N MET A 30 -14.56 -5.75 0.03
CA MET A 30 -13.23 -5.16 -0.05
C MET A 30 -13.21 -3.95 -1.00
N ARG A 31 -13.93 -4.05 -2.13
CA ARG A 31 -14.14 -2.92 -3.05
C ARG A 31 -14.80 -1.75 -2.33
N GLU A 32 -15.84 -2.00 -1.55
CA GLU A 32 -16.56 -0.94 -0.86
C GLU A 32 -15.70 -0.25 0.21
N GLU A 33 -14.93 -1.02 1.00
CA GLU A 33 -14.00 -0.45 1.97
C GLU A 33 -12.91 0.40 1.30
N MET A 34 -12.37 -0.07 0.17
CA MET A 34 -11.41 0.72 -0.61
C MET A 34 -12.02 2.01 -1.17
N ILE A 35 -13.27 1.98 -1.63
CA ILE A 35 -13.97 3.18 -2.09
C ILE A 35 -14.15 4.18 -0.95
N LYS A 36 -14.52 3.72 0.26
CA LYS A 36 -14.66 4.59 1.44
C LYS A 36 -13.33 5.23 1.82
N GLU A 37 -12.24 4.45 1.84
CA GLU A 37 -10.90 4.97 2.10
C GLU A 37 -10.46 5.98 1.04
N LEU A 38 -10.64 5.64 -0.23
CA LEU A 38 -10.32 6.52 -1.35
C LEU A 38 -11.10 7.82 -1.29
N TYR A 39 -12.38 7.76 -0.96
CA TYR A 39 -13.23 8.92 -0.80
C TYR A 39 -12.73 9.82 0.34
N ALA A 40 -12.41 9.25 1.51
CA ALA A 40 -11.87 10.03 2.62
C ALA A 40 -10.55 10.72 2.24
N ARG A 41 -9.68 10.05 1.48
CA ARG A 41 -8.42 10.65 1.00
C ARG A 41 -8.66 11.74 -0.05
N LEU A 42 -9.57 11.52 -0.98
CA LEU A 42 -9.95 12.49 -2.00
C LEU A 42 -10.53 13.75 -1.35
N ASP A 43 -11.42 13.59 -0.39
CA ASP A 43 -12.06 14.69 0.35
C ASP A 43 -11.04 15.56 1.10
N ASN A 44 -10.09 14.93 1.79
CA ASN A 44 -8.97 15.62 2.43
C ASN A 44 -8.08 16.34 1.41
N TYR A 45 -7.78 15.69 0.29
CA TYR A 45 -6.94 16.26 -0.76
C TYR A 45 -7.58 17.50 -1.39
N ILE A 46 -8.88 17.40 -1.75
CA ILE A 46 -9.67 18.51 -2.29
C ILE A 46 -9.70 19.66 -1.30
N THR A 47 -9.98 19.39 -0.03
CA THR A 47 -9.98 20.40 1.04
C THR A 47 -8.63 21.11 1.12
N SER A 48 -7.52 20.37 1.09
CA SER A 48 -6.18 20.95 1.13
C SER A 48 -5.86 21.80 -0.11
N ALA A 49 -6.25 21.32 -1.29
CA ALA A 49 -6.09 22.04 -2.56
C ALA A 49 -6.87 23.36 -2.55
N ILE A 50 -8.10 23.33 -2.02
CA ILE A 50 -8.95 24.52 -1.85
C ILE A 50 -8.28 25.50 -0.88
N VAL A 51 -7.92 25.07 0.34
CA VAL A 51 -7.30 25.95 1.36
C VAL A 51 -6.03 26.62 0.82
N SER A 52 -5.26 25.91 0.00
CA SER A 52 -4.02 26.45 -0.60
C SER A 52 -4.26 27.50 -1.69
N LYS A 53 -5.47 27.54 -2.27
CA LYS A 53 -5.87 28.47 -3.35
C LYS A 53 -6.90 29.50 -2.88
N LEU A 54 -7.49 29.29 -1.72
CA LEU A 54 -8.51 30.16 -1.14
C LEU A 54 -7.84 31.47 -0.67
N PRO A 55 -8.39 32.63 -1.03
CA PRO A 55 -7.94 33.91 -0.46
C PRO A 55 -8.01 33.88 1.07
N SER A 56 -7.02 34.48 1.74
CA SER A 56 -6.95 34.49 3.20
C SER A 56 -8.15 35.18 3.87
N GLU A 57 -8.88 36.03 3.16
CA GLU A 57 -10.12 36.64 3.66
C GLU A 57 -11.27 35.63 3.83
N TYR A 58 -11.23 34.49 3.13
CA TYR A 58 -12.26 33.46 3.16
C TYR A 58 -11.82 32.21 3.95
N SER A 59 -10.56 32.11 4.38
CA SER A 59 -10.01 30.89 4.96
C SER A 59 -10.65 30.53 6.30
N GLU A 60 -10.94 31.52 7.14
CA GLU A 60 -11.62 31.28 8.43
C GLU A 60 -13.06 30.78 8.21
N GLU A 61 -13.76 31.32 7.23
CA GLU A 61 -15.13 30.92 6.90
C GLU A 61 -15.16 29.50 6.33
N PHE A 62 -14.18 29.14 5.48
CA PHE A 62 -14.03 27.78 4.97
C PHE A 62 -13.69 26.77 6.08
N ILE A 63 -12.75 27.10 6.97
CA ILE A 63 -12.40 26.25 8.12
C ILE A 63 -13.65 26.00 8.95
N ARG A 64 -14.41 27.05 9.24
CA ARG A 64 -15.64 26.95 10.03
C ARG A 64 -16.71 26.07 9.36
N LEU A 65 -16.93 26.21 8.05
CA LEU A 65 -17.86 25.34 7.32
C LEU A 65 -17.44 23.86 7.41
N ASN A 66 -16.14 23.60 7.39
CA ASN A 66 -15.58 22.26 7.49
C ASN A 66 -15.67 21.69 8.91
N GLU A 67 -15.39 22.51 9.94
CA GLU A 67 -15.56 22.15 11.36
C GLU A 67 -17.04 21.89 11.71
N GLU A 68 -17.96 22.66 11.14
CA GLU A 68 -19.40 22.45 11.26
C GLU A 68 -19.92 21.21 10.51
N LYS A 69 -19.02 20.47 9.82
CA LYS A 69 -19.35 19.31 8.96
C LYS A 69 -20.53 19.61 8.03
N LYS A 70 -20.50 20.80 7.43
CA LYS A 70 -21.53 21.23 6.48
C LYS A 70 -21.62 20.26 5.31
N SER A 71 -22.80 20.20 4.71
CA SER A 71 -23.04 19.33 3.57
C SER A 71 -22.11 19.69 2.41
N GLN A 72 -21.66 18.69 1.65
CA GLN A 72 -20.85 18.87 0.43
C GLN A 72 -21.43 19.95 -0.50
N GLN A 73 -22.76 20.01 -0.63
CA GLN A 73 -23.44 21.05 -1.43
C GLN A 73 -23.23 22.47 -0.90
N GLU A 74 -23.26 22.68 0.42
CA GLU A 74 -23.05 24.01 1.02
C GLU A 74 -21.61 24.46 0.83
N ILE A 75 -20.65 23.54 1.03
CA ILE A 75 -19.23 23.80 0.79
C ILE A 75 -19.00 24.14 -0.69
N GLN A 76 -19.60 23.38 -1.59
CA GLN A 76 -19.45 23.59 -3.03
C GLN A 76 -20.08 24.92 -3.50
N GLN A 77 -21.23 25.30 -2.94
CA GLN A 77 -21.85 26.62 -3.20
C GLN A 77 -20.98 27.76 -2.69
N PHE A 78 -20.45 27.66 -1.47
CA PHE A 78 -19.53 28.65 -0.91
C PHE A 78 -18.32 28.83 -1.83
N LEU A 79 -17.75 27.74 -2.33
CA LEU A 79 -16.59 27.79 -3.22
C LEU A 79 -16.95 28.39 -4.59
N GLN A 80 -18.11 28.06 -5.17
CA GLN A 80 -18.53 28.69 -6.42
C GLN A 80 -18.77 30.20 -6.28
N ASP A 81 -19.25 30.66 -5.12
CA ASP A 81 -19.47 32.08 -4.85
C ASP A 81 -18.16 32.85 -4.61
N LYS A 82 -17.22 32.25 -3.88
CA LYS A 82 -15.96 32.91 -3.46
C LYS A 82 -14.78 32.67 -4.40
N LEU A 83 -14.81 31.59 -5.18
CA LEU A 83 -13.76 31.24 -6.12
C LEU A 83 -14.34 31.14 -7.54
N PRO A 84 -14.09 32.14 -8.40
CA PRO A 84 -14.53 32.07 -9.80
C PRO A 84 -13.91 30.89 -10.56
N ASN A 85 -12.75 30.40 -10.10
CA ASN A 85 -12.03 29.28 -10.68
C ASN A 85 -12.24 27.98 -9.88
N ALA A 86 -13.29 27.88 -9.04
CA ALA A 86 -13.55 26.70 -8.23
C ALA A 86 -13.57 25.42 -9.07
N GLN A 87 -14.23 25.46 -10.23
CA GLN A 87 -14.35 24.31 -11.12
C GLN A 87 -13.00 23.82 -11.66
N GLU A 88 -12.10 24.73 -12.00
CA GLU A 88 -10.74 24.38 -12.43
C GLU A 88 -9.92 23.78 -11.29
N ILE A 89 -10.07 24.31 -10.08
CA ILE A 89 -9.40 23.77 -8.88
C ILE A 89 -9.87 22.34 -8.60
N PHE A 90 -11.18 22.09 -8.66
CA PHE A 90 -11.71 20.73 -8.53
C PHE A 90 -11.19 19.82 -9.64
N ALA A 91 -11.29 20.22 -10.91
CA ALA A 91 -10.83 19.40 -12.02
C ALA A 91 -9.33 19.04 -11.90
N LEU A 92 -8.50 20.02 -11.53
CA LEU A 92 -7.08 19.80 -11.26
C LEU A 92 -6.88 18.85 -10.08
N ALA A 93 -7.58 19.07 -8.97
CA ALA A 93 -7.45 18.23 -7.78
C ALA A 93 -7.83 16.76 -8.05
N PHE A 94 -8.91 16.50 -8.80
CA PHE A 94 -9.29 15.15 -9.21
C PHE A 94 -8.22 14.52 -10.12
N SER A 95 -7.68 15.28 -11.08
CA SER A 95 -6.61 14.80 -11.97
C SER A 95 -5.33 14.46 -11.20
N GLU A 96 -4.86 15.38 -10.36
CA GLU A 96 -3.64 15.17 -9.57
C GLU A 96 -3.80 14.03 -8.56
N PHE A 97 -4.97 13.90 -7.94
CA PHE A 97 -5.26 12.78 -7.05
C PHE A 97 -5.19 11.43 -7.76
N ARG A 98 -5.75 11.34 -8.98
CA ARG A 98 -5.66 10.13 -9.80
C ARG A 98 -4.20 9.78 -10.13
N ASP A 99 -3.42 10.75 -10.59
CA ASP A 99 -2.00 10.57 -10.88
C ASP A 99 -1.21 10.15 -9.63
N LEU A 100 -1.44 10.80 -8.49
CA LEU A 100 -0.81 10.47 -7.22
C LEU A 100 -1.13 9.02 -6.80
N TYR A 101 -2.40 8.62 -6.89
CA TYR A 101 -2.81 7.28 -6.49
C TYR A 101 -2.25 6.21 -7.43
N LEU A 102 -2.39 6.39 -8.75
CA LEU A 102 -1.91 5.42 -9.75
C LEU A 102 -0.38 5.36 -9.82
N GLY A 103 0.30 6.50 -9.64
CA GLY A 103 1.75 6.57 -9.51
C GLY A 103 2.24 5.80 -8.28
N ASN A 104 1.59 5.98 -7.13
CA ASN A 104 1.95 5.28 -5.90
C ASN A 104 1.64 3.77 -5.96
N VAL A 105 0.53 3.37 -6.61
CA VAL A 105 0.22 1.94 -6.85
C VAL A 105 1.26 1.31 -7.76
N THR A 106 1.71 2.02 -8.80
CA THR A 106 2.74 1.55 -9.73
C THR A 106 4.08 1.36 -9.02
N VAL A 107 4.44 2.29 -8.13
CA VAL A 107 5.64 2.19 -7.28
C VAL A 107 5.51 1.04 -6.27
N ALA A 108 4.35 0.85 -5.63
CA ALA A 108 4.12 -0.25 -4.68
C ALA A 108 4.15 -1.63 -5.35
N ARG A 109 3.64 -1.76 -6.59
CA ARG A 109 3.75 -3.00 -7.38
C ARG A 109 5.16 -3.30 -7.88
N ASN A 110 5.94 -2.26 -8.22
CA ASN A 110 7.31 -2.42 -8.71
C ASN A 110 8.37 -2.40 -7.60
N ALA A 111 8.01 -2.06 -6.37
CA ALA A 111 8.87 -2.29 -5.23
C ALA A 111 9.11 -3.80 -5.16
N PRO A 112 10.37 -4.28 -5.15
CA PRO A 112 10.63 -5.69 -4.91
C PRO A 112 9.97 -5.99 -3.56
N SER A 113 8.94 -6.82 -3.58
CA SER A 113 8.35 -7.38 -2.38
C SER A 113 9.52 -7.79 -1.52
N LYS A 114 9.75 -7.07 -0.42
CA LYS A 114 10.70 -7.51 0.59
C LYS A 114 10.13 -8.84 1.02
N ALA A 115 10.65 -9.90 0.40
CA ALA A 115 10.30 -11.26 0.68
C ALA A 115 10.29 -11.33 2.19
N ALA A 116 9.15 -11.75 2.76
CA ALA A 116 9.18 -12.38 4.06
C ALA A 116 10.38 -13.34 3.99
N PRO A 117 11.32 -13.30 4.94
CA PRO A 117 12.34 -14.32 4.98
C PRO A 117 11.57 -15.62 5.17
N VAL A 118 11.33 -16.35 4.09
CA VAL A 118 11.18 -17.78 4.14
C VAL A 118 12.47 -18.24 4.77
N THR A 119 12.42 -18.51 6.07
CA THR A 119 13.44 -19.25 6.78
C THR A 119 13.47 -20.64 6.16
N THR A 120 14.10 -20.76 4.99
CA THR A 120 14.78 -21.97 4.59
C THR A 120 15.95 -22.08 5.54
N ALA A 121 15.76 -22.87 6.60
CA ALA A 121 16.85 -23.39 7.39
C ALA A 121 17.93 -23.92 6.42
N PRO A 122 19.21 -23.57 6.60
CA PRO A 122 20.24 -24.13 5.76
C PRO A 122 20.33 -25.63 6.07
N GLU A 123 20.06 -26.45 5.06
CA GLU A 123 20.55 -27.82 4.99
C GLU A 123 22.04 -27.83 5.38
N PRO A 124 22.50 -28.76 6.24
CA PRO A 124 23.91 -28.88 6.55
C PRO A 124 24.67 -29.33 5.30
N GLN A 125 25.41 -28.40 4.70
CA GLN A 125 26.35 -28.67 3.63
C GLN A 125 27.48 -29.56 4.16
N VAL A 126 27.61 -30.73 3.56
CA VAL A 126 28.77 -31.62 3.67
C VAL A 126 30.05 -30.85 3.28
N PRO A 127 31.12 -30.83 4.09
CA PRO A 127 32.37 -30.24 3.64
C PRO A 127 33.12 -31.23 2.75
N ALA A 128 33.33 -30.83 1.50
CA ALA A 128 34.29 -31.47 0.61
C ALA A 128 35.72 -31.16 1.09
N GLN A 129 36.52 -32.19 1.36
CA GLN A 129 37.98 -32.11 1.36
C GLN A 129 38.52 -33.19 0.42
N ALA A 130 39.24 -32.73 -0.61
CA ALA A 130 39.94 -33.55 -1.60
C ALA A 130 41.43 -33.70 -1.21
N PRO A 131 42.28 -34.34 -2.04
CA PRO A 131 42.75 -35.71 -1.88
C PRO A 131 44.22 -35.78 -1.42
N ASN A 132 44.63 -36.81 -0.69
CA ASN A 132 46.05 -37.20 -0.66
C ASN A 132 46.18 -38.72 -0.56
N ALA A 133 46.75 -39.29 -1.61
CA ALA A 133 47.24 -40.65 -1.66
C ALA A 133 48.66 -40.69 -1.05
N ALA A 134 48.89 -41.61 -0.11
CA ALA A 134 50.12 -42.39 0.05
C ALA A 134 50.05 -43.18 1.38
N ASP A 135 49.72 -44.46 1.27
CA ASP A 135 50.30 -45.53 2.10
C ASP A 135 51.84 -45.55 1.84
N PRO A 136 52.76 -46.01 2.72
CA PRO A 136 52.60 -47.22 3.52
C PRO A 136 53.28 -47.24 4.91
N VAL A 137 53.12 -48.38 5.60
CA VAL A 137 54.16 -49.11 6.38
C VAL A 137 53.84 -49.45 7.86
N GLN A 138 53.41 -50.71 8.02
CA GLN A 138 53.92 -51.78 8.90
C GLN A 138 53.72 -51.72 10.44
N GLN A 139 53.00 -52.73 10.95
CA GLN A 139 53.44 -53.82 11.87
C GLN A 139 52.22 -54.27 12.69
N ALA A 140 51.58 -55.40 12.38
CA ALA A 140 51.96 -56.79 12.70
C ALA A 140 50.99 -57.36 13.77
N PRO A 141 50.72 -58.67 13.77
CA PRO A 141 49.46 -59.25 14.22
C PRO A 141 49.56 -59.90 15.61
N ALA A 142 48.43 -60.03 16.32
CA ALA A 142 48.30 -61.04 17.36
C ALA A 142 46.85 -61.58 17.43
N VAL A 143 46.81 -62.89 17.30
CA VAL A 143 45.71 -63.86 17.23
C VAL A 143 44.98 -64.06 18.58
N PRO A 144 43.82 -64.74 18.60
CA PRO A 144 42.79 -64.68 19.64
C PRO A 144 43.01 -65.75 20.72
N ASP A 145 42.27 -65.68 21.85
CA ASP A 145 41.85 -66.91 22.54
C ASP A 145 40.53 -66.77 23.34
N PRO A 146 39.66 -67.80 23.33
CA PRO A 146 38.34 -67.80 23.93
C PRO A 146 38.29 -68.55 25.28
N ASN A 147 37.27 -68.25 26.08
CA ASN A 147 36.70 -69.11 27.13
C ASN A 147 37.45 -69.20 28.48
N LYS A 148 36.86 -68.63 29.54
CA LYS A 148 36.76 -69.34 30.84
C LYS A 148 35.66 -68.78 31.73
N THR A 149 34.61 -69.59 31.84
CA THR A 149 33.71 -69.73 32.97
C THR A 149 34.46 -69.74 34.30
N GLY A 150 33.94 -69.04 35.29
CA GLY A 150 34.31 -69.09 36.70
C GLY A 150 33.15 -68.59 37.54
#